data_AF-F7V494-F1
#
_entry.id   AF-F7V494-F1
#
_cell.length_a   1.000
_cell.length_b   1.000
_cell.length_c   1.000
_cell.angle_alpha   90.00
_cell.angle_beta   90.00
_cell.angle_gamma   90.00
#
_symmetry.space_group_name_H-M   'P 1'
#
loop_
_entity.id
_entity.type
_entity.pdbx_description
1 polymer ?
#
loop_
_entity_poly.entity_id
_entity_poly.type
_entity_poly.pdbx_seq_one_letter_code
_entity_poly.pdbx_strand_id
1 'polypeptide(L)' 'MKCMKCGKDAYKDTTTEAIELGFGVLVIRNIPCYKCDECDDIFYTGDVVKKIEQLTESVKKLMQELTVIDYAKVA' A
#
# COMPACT_ATOMS: atom_id res chain seq x y z
N MET A 1 -14.00 -3.86 15.32
CA MET A 1 -13.54 -5.10 14.67
C MET A 1 -12.65 -5.81 15.67
N LYS A 2 -12.57 -7.16 15.68
CA LYS A 2 -11.60 -7.86 16.54
C LYS A 2 -10.33 -8.14 15.75
N CYS A 3 -9.18 -7.95 16.38
CA CYS A 3 -7.87 -8.29 15.86
C CYS A 3 -7.80 -9.79 15.55
N MET A 4 -7.39 -10.15 14.34
CA MET A 4 -7.35 -11.54 13.89
C MET A 4 -6.20 -12.35 14.54
N LYS A 5 -5.20 -11.66 15.12
CA LYS A 5 -4.03 -12.28 15.77
C LYS A 5 -4.22 -12.50 17.26
N CYS A 6 -4.69 -11.49 18.00
CA CYS A 6 -4.79 -11.55 19.47
C CYS A 6 -6.22 -11.48 20.01
N GLY A 7 -7.24 -11.27 19.16
CA GLY A 7 -8.65 -11.25 19.54
C GLY A 7 -9.11 -9.99 20.30
N LYS A 8 -8.21 -9.01 20.51
CA LYS A 8 -8.51 -7.72 21.13
C LYS A 8 -9.23 -6.77 20.18
N ASP A 9 -9.68 -5.63 20.68
CA ASP A 9 -10.33 -4.63 19.83
C ASP A 9 -9.34 -3.97 18.86
N ALA A 10 -9.90 -3.52 17.74
CA ALA A 10 -9.19 -2.79 16.71
C ALA A 10 -10.04 -1.59 16.27
N TYR A 11 -9.37 -0.45 16.09
CA TYR A 11 -9.95 0.83 15.73
C TYR A 11 -9.61 1.20 14.30
N LYS A 12 -10.44 2.06 13.69
CA LYS A 12 -10.21 2.57 12.34
C LYS A 12 -9.10 3.61 12.37
N ASP A 13 -8.16 3.52 11.44
CA ASP A 13 -7.12 4.51 11.23
C ASP A 13 -6.71 4.54 9.75
N THR A 14 -5.65 5.26 9.43
CA THR A 14 -4.96 5.19 8.15
C THR A 14 -3.50 4.83 8.31
N THR A 15 -2.91 4.29 7.25
CA THR A 15 -1.49 3.98 7.19
C THR A 15 -0.88 4.33 5.83
N THR A 16 0.44 4.25 5.74
CA THR A 16 1.20 4.41 4.50
C THR A 16 1.93 3.11 4.21
N GLU A 17 1.80 2.61 2.98
CA GLU A 17 2.48 1.40 2.52
C GLU A 17 3.42 1.74 1.37
N ALA A 18 4.61 1.13 1.39
CA ALA A 18 5.58 1.19 0.30
C ALA A 18 5.63 -0.18 -0.38
N ILE A 19 5.26 -0.21 -1.65
CA ILE A 19 5.17 -1.42 -2.46
C ILE A 19 6.31 -1.42 -3.46
N GLU A 20 7.18 -2.41 -3.38
CA GLU A 20 8.23 -2.61 -4.37
C GLU A 20 7.62 -3.16 -5.66
N LEU A 21 7.79 -2.41 -6.75
CA LEU A 21 7.47 -2.83 -8.11
C LEU A 21 8.83 -3.03 -8.75
N GLY A 22 9.20 -4.16 -9.36
CA GLY A 22 10.61 -4.42 -9.76
C GLY A 22 11.38 -3.35 -10.58
N PHE A 23 10.74 -2.25 -10.99
CA PHE A 23 11.31 -1.03 -11.58
C PHE A 23 11.40 0.20 -10.63
N GLY A 24 10.94 0.13 -9.37
CA GLY A 24 10.80 1.26 -8.45
C GLY A 24 9.96 0.97 -7.20
N VAL A 25 9.59 2.02 -6.46
CA VAL A 25 8.77 1.89 -5.24
C VAL A 25 7.52 2.75 -5.37
N LEU A 26 6.35 2.14 -5.19
CA LEU A 26 5.07 2.82 -5.12
C LEU A 26 4.71 3.09 -3.66
N VAL A 27 4.62 4.35 -3.27
CA VAL A 27 4.20 4.75 -1.92
C VAL A 27 2.73 5.19 -1.95
N ILE A 28 1.88 4.50 -1.20
CA ILE A 28 0.45 4.81 -1.07
C ILE A 28 0.19 5.31 0.36
N ARG A 29 -0.24 6.57 0.48
CA ARG A 29 -0.51 7.22 1.76
C ARG A 29 -2.00 7.17 2.11
N ASN A 30 -2.30 7.26 3.39
CA ASN A 30 -3.65 7.36 3.93
C ASN A 30 -4.56 6.18 3.55
N ILE A 31 -4.01 4.97 3.47
CA ILE A 31 -4.79 3.76 3.24
C ILE A 31 -5.66 3.51 4.47
N PRO A 32 -7.00 3.43 4.33
CA PRO A 32 -7.88 3.09 5.44
C PRO A 32 -7.58 1.69 5.98
N CYS A 33 -7.38 1.56 7.28
CA CYS A 33 -7.06 0.29 7.93
C CYS A 33 -7.73 0.19 9.31
N TYR A 34 -7.56 -0.98 9.93
CA TYR A 34 -7.83 -1.19 11.34
C TYR A 34 -6.52 -1.49 12.06
N LYS A 35 -6.25 -0.79 13.16
CA LYS A 35 -5.09 -1.06 14.02
C LYS A 35 -5.55 -1.70 15.31
N CYS A 36 -4.82 -2.72 15.78
CA CYS A 36 -5.09 -3.32 17.08
C CYS A 36 -4.53 -2.43 18.20
N ASP A 37 -5.30 -2.23 19.26
CA ASP A 37 -4.89 -1.44 20.43
C ASP A 37 -3.75 -2.07 21.27
N GLU A 38 -3.47 -3.37 21.06
CA GLU A 38 -2.63 -4.17 21.98
C GLU A 38 -1.40 -4.79 21.31
N CYS A 39 -1.51 -5.20 20.05
CA CYS A 39 -0.41 -5.88 19.36
C CYS A 39 0.04 -5.17 18.08
N ASP A 40 -0.45 -3.95 17.85
CA ASP A 40 -0.12 -3.09 16.71
C ASP A 40 -0.31 -3.71 15.31
N ASP A 41 -1.05 -4.81 15.22
CA ASP A 41 -1.39 -5.41 13.93
C ASP A 41 -2.29 -4.48 13.12
N ILE A 42 -2.04 -4.43 11.81
CA ILE A 42 -2.78 -3.65 10.84
C ILE A 42 -3.58 -4.58 9.93
N PHE A 43 -4.87 -4.30 9.77
CA PHE A 43 -5.79 -5.06 8.93
C PHE A 43 -6.45 -4.17 7.89
N TYR A 44 -6.69 -4.73 6.72
CA TYR A 44 -7.41 -4.09 5.63
C TYR A 44 -8.71 -4.83 5.35
N THR A 45 -9.73 -4.10 4.93
CA THR A 45 -10.94 -4.72 4.39
C THR A 45 -10.71 -5.17 2.96
N GLY A 46 -11.49 -6.14 2.48
CA GLY A 46 -11.32 -6.69 1.13
C GLY A 46 -11.48 -5.65 0.02
N ASP A 47 -12.34 -4.65 0.21
CA ASP A 47 -12.51 -3.52 -0.73
C ASP A 47 -11.27 -2.62 -0.77
N VAL A 48 -10.62 -2.37 0.37
CA VAL A 48 -9.35 -1.62 0.43
C VAL A 48 -8.24 -2.38 -0.28
N VAL A 49 -8.10 -3.69 -0.01
CA VAL A 49 -7.11 -4.54 -0.70
C VAL A 49 -7.31 -4.51 -2.21
N LYS A 50 -8.56 -4.72 -2.67
CA LYS A 50 -8.89 -4.66 -4.09
C LYS A 50 -8.53 -3.31 -4.72
N LYS A 51 -8.72 -2.20 -3.99
CA LYS A 51 -8.34 -0.86 -4.46
C LYS A 51 -6.82 -0.71 -4.59
N ILE A 52 -6.05 -1.23 -3.63
CA ILE A 52 -4.58 -1.23 -3.67
C ILE A 52 -4.07 -2.03 -4.89
N GLU A 53 -4.67 -3.20 -5.15
CA GLU A 53 -4.34 -4.02 -6.32
C GLU A 53 -4.60 -3.28 -7.64
N GLN A 54 -5.77 -2.66 -7.78
CA GLN A 54 -6.13 -1.87 -8.97
C GLN A 54 -5.19 -0.68 -9.21
N LEU A 55 -4.80 0.02 -8.14
CA LEU A 55 -3.82 1.11 -8.22
C LEU A 55 -2.46 0.59 -8.67
N THR A 56 -2.01 -0.51 -8.07
CA THR A 56 -0.74 -1.16 -8.40
C THR A 56 -0.69 -1.62 -9.86
N GLU A 57 -1.75 -2.25 -10.35
CA GLU A 57 -1.86 -2.69 -11.74
C GLU A 57 -1.85 -1.49 -12.71
N SER A 58 -2.56 -0.42 -12.36
CA SER A 58 -2.60 0.80 -13.17
C SER A 58 -1.22 1.46 -13.29
N VAL A 59 -0.47 1.55 -12.19
CA VAL A 59 0.92 2.07 -12.19
C VAL A 59 1.84 1.17 -13.02
N LYS A 60 1.71 -0.15 -12.90
CA LYS A 60 2.48 -1.10 -13.72
C LYS A 60 2.23 -0.92 -15.22
N LYS A 61 0.97 -0.68 -15.63
CA LYS A 61 0.62 -0.43 -17.03
C LYS A 61 1.20 0.90 -17.54
N LEU A 62 1.10 1.97 -16.75
CA LEU A 62 1.64 3.29 -17.12
C LEU A 62 3.16 3.26 -17.34
N MET A 63 3.91 2.51 -16.52
CA MET A 63 5.37 2.43 -16.69
C MET A 63 5.82 1.52 -17.85
N GLN A 64 4.93 0.66 -18.36
CA GLN A 64 5.21 -0.20 -19.52
C GLN A 64 5.08 0.52 -20.87
N GLU A 65 4.64 1.78 -20.91
CA GLU A 65 4.50 2.55 -22.17
C GLU A 65 5.82 3.18 -22.67
N LEU A 66 6.94 3.02 -21.95
CA LEU A 66 8.33 3.50 -22.19
C LEU A 66 8.73 4.66 -21.24
N THR A 67 9.70 4.38 -20.37
CA THR A 67 10.38 5.41 -19.55
C THR A 67 11.88 5.41 -19.90
N VAL A 68 12.38 6.48 -20.54
CA VAL A 68 13.80 6.68 -20.84
C VAL A 68 14.33 7.76 -19.89
N ILE A 69 15.26 7.37 -19.02
CA ILE A 69 15.92 8.27 -18.06
C ILE A 69 17.36 8.49 -18.53
N ASP A 70 17.72 9.74 -18.81
CA ASP A 70 19.05 10.16 -19.22
C ASP A 70 19.92 10.43 -17.99
N TYR A 71 20.86 9.53 -17.72
CA TYR A 71 21.77 9.60 -16.57
C TYR A 71 22.59 10.89 -16.53
N ALA A 72 22.96 11.45 -17.70
CA ALA A 72 23.78 12.66 -17.78
C ALA A 72 22.99 13.96 -17.51
N LYS A 73 21.66 13.89 -17.40
CA LYS A 73 20.80 15.04 -17.05
C LYS A 73 20.26 15.01 -15.62
N VAL A 74 20.47 13.89 -14.91
CA VAL A 74 20.01 13.69 -13.53
C VAL A 74 21.10 14.06 -12.53
N ALA A 75 22.37 14.01 -12.93
CA ALA A 75 23.53 14.42 -12.13
C ALA A 75 24.00 15.84 -12.46
#